data_AF-A0A1H8FQH3-F1
#
_entry.id   AF-A0A1H8FQH3-F1
#
_cell.length_a   1.000
_cell.length_b   1.000
_cell.length_c   1.000
_cell.angle_alpha   90.00
_cell.angle_beta   90.00
_cell.angle_gamma   90.00
#
_symmetry.space_group_name_H-M   'P 1'
#
loop_
_entity.id
_entity.type
_entity.pdbx_description
1 polymer ?
#
loop_
_entity_poly.entity_id
_entity_poly.type
_entity_poly.pdbx_seq_one_letter_code
_entity_poly.pdbx_strand_id
1 'polypeptide(L)' 'MNCYIKGCPIPFHDLIEIFDFLRNLSPIYLYQYQFLDIVVNGIPRMFIYIYHEDFNYYITYISYH' A
#
# COMPACT_ATOMS: atom_id res chain seq x y z
N MET A 1 9.31 2.83 -13.69
CA MET A 1 9.12 1.58 -12.92
C MET A 1 7.62 1.45 -12.75
N ASN A 2 7.01 0.34 -13.13
CA ASN A 2 5.55 0.25 -13.03
C ASN A 2 5.21 -0.28 -11.64
N CYS A 3 4.65 0.59 -10.79
CA CYS A 3 4.21 0.24 -9.44
C CYS A 3 2.69 0.32 -9.38
N TYR A 4 2.04 -0.70 -8.86
CA TYR A 4 0.61 -0.66 -8.60
C TYR A 4 0.24 -1.53 -7.42
N ILE A 5 -0.87 -1.17 -6.77
CA ILE A 5 -1.51 -2.02 -5.77
C ILE A 5 -2.47 -2.94 -6.50
N LYS A 6 -2.38 -4.25 -6.26
CA LYS A 6 -3.24 -5.24 -6.91
C LYS A 6 -4.71 -4.96 -6.59
N GLY A 7 -5.55 -4.82 -7.62
CA GLY A 7 -6.96 -4.46 -7.47
C GLY A 7 -7.23 -2.95 -7.38
N CYS A 8 -6.20 -2.11 -7.32
CA CYS A 8 -6.32 -0.66 -7.44
C CYS A 8 -6.15 -0.25 -8.91
N PRO A 9 -7.09 0.50 -9.51
CA PRO A 9 -6.98 0.94 -10.91
C PRO A 9 -5.97 2.09 -11.11
N ILE A 10 -5.44 2.66 -10.03
CA ILE A 10 -4.54 3.80 -10.06
C ILE A 10 -3.11 3.30 -10.32
N PRO A 11 -2.45 3.76 -11.40
CA PRO A 11 -1.03 3.52 -11.60
C PRO A 11 -0.19 4.48 -10.74
N PHE A 12 0.94 4.00 -10.21
CA PHE A 12 1.89 4.79 -9.44
C PHE A 12 3.28 4.74 -10.10
N HIS A 13 4.01 5.85 -10.03
CA HIS A 13 5.35 6.00 -10.60
C HIS A 13 6.40 5.25 -9.76
N ASP A 14 6.25 5.27 -8.44
CA ASP A 14 7.14 4.62 -7.49
C ASP A 14 6.42 4.21 -6.19
N LEU A 15 7.18 3.66 -5.25
CA LEU A 15 6.66 3.26 -3.94
C LEU A 15 6.31 4.46 -3.05
N ILE A 16 6.98 5.60 -3.23
CA ILE A 16 6.74 6.81 -2.43
C ILE A 16 5.32 7.30 -2.71
N GLU A 17 4.92 7.36 -3.97
CA GLU A 17 3.58 7.78 -4.39
C GLU A 17 2.49 6.85 -3.83
N ILE A 18 2.76 5.54 -3.73
CA ILE A 18 1.85 4.59 -3.08
C ILE A 18 1.65 4.96 -1.61
N PHE A 19 2.72 5.19 -0.84
CA PHE A 19 2.60 5.53 0.57
C PHE A 19 2.05 6.93 0.80
N ASP A 20 2.31 7.89 -0.10
CA ASP A 20 1.70 9.22 -0.05
C ASP A 20 0.20 9.15 -0.33
N PHE A 21 -0.22 8.34 -1.30
CA PHE A 21 -1.63 8.08 -1.55
C PHE A 21 -2.31 7.47 -0.32
N LEU A 22 -1.76 6.39 0.24
CA LEU A 22 -2.35 5.70 1.39
C LEU A 22 -2.42 6.61 2.62
N ARG A 23 -1.40 7.44 2.87
CA ARG A 23 -1.38 8.39 4.01
C ARG A 23 -2.46 9.47 3.93
N ASN A 24 -2.93 9.81 2.72
CA ASN A 24 -3.98 10.81 2.52
C ASN A 24 -5.40 10.21 2.55
N LEU A 25 -5.55 8.89 2.72
CA LEU A 25 -6.85 8.26 2.84
C LEU A 25 -7.43 8.39 4.26
N SER A 26 -8.76 8.48 4.35
CA SER A 26 -9.43 8.29 5.63
C SER A 26 -9.27 6.84 6.11
N PRO A 27 -9.34 6.57 7.43
CA PRO A 27 -9.09 5.23 7.97
C PRO A 27 -9.96 4.12 7.36
N ILE A 28 -11.22 4.44 7.03
CA ILE A 28 -12.17 3.49 6.42
C ILE A 28 -11.67 3.03 5.05
N TYR A 29 -11.20 3.96 4.21
CA TYR A 29 -10.67 3.63 2.89
C TYR A 29 -9.28 3.00 2.99
N LEU A 30 -8.46 3.43 3.95
CA LEU A 30 -7.12 2.89 4.17
C LEU A 30 -7.17 1.37 4.40
N TYR A 31 -8.08 0.88 5.26
CA TYR A 31 -8.20 -0.56 5.54
C TYR A 31 -8.65 -1.41 4.34
N GLN A 32 -9.22 -0.83 3.29
CA GLN A 32 -9.54 -1.57 2.06
C GLN A 32 -8.26 -2.06 1.34
N TYR A 33 -7.12 -1.45 1.64
CA TYR A 33 -5.82 -1.80 1.06
C TYR A 33 -5.03 -2.79 1.92
N GLN A 34 -5.56 -3.21 3.07
CA GLN A 34 -4.90 -4.18 3.94
C GLN A 34 -4.64 -5.50 3.22
N PHE A 35 -3.42 -6.02 3.34
CA PHE A 35 -2.94 -7.25 2.70
C PHE A 35 -2.93 -7.25 1.16
N LEU A 36 -3.17 -6.11 0.51
CA LEU A 36 -3.04 -6.02 -0.94
C LEU A 36 -1.56 -6.00 -1.36
N ASP A 37 -1.26 -6.71 -2.44
CA ASP A 37 0.08 -6.78 -3.02
C ASP A 37 0.46 -5.44 -3.66
N ILE A 38 1.65 -4.93 -3.34
CA ILE A 38 2.35 -3.94 -4.14
C ILE A 38 3.19 -4.70 -5.18
N VAL A 39 2.85 -4.47 -6.44
CA VAL A 39 3.47 -5.09 -7.60
C VAL A 39 4.43 -4.11 -8.23
N VAL A 40 5.68 -4.52 -8.40
CA VAL A 40 6.74 -3.72 -9.03
C VAL A 40 7.22 -4.46 -10.28
N ASN A 41 7.08 -3.81 -11.44
CA ASN A 41 7.41 -4.37 -12.75
C ASN A 41 6.72 -5.73 -13.01
N GLY A 42 5.46 -5.87 -12.57
CA GLY A 42 4.65 -7.08 -12.76
C GLY A 42 4.91 -8.20 -11.74
N ILE A 43 5.85 -8.03 -10.80
CA ILE A 43 6.17 -9.01 -9.76
C ILE A 43 5.66 -8.49 -8.41
N PRO A 44 4.80 -9.22 -7.69
CA PRO A 44 4.46 -8.89 -6.30
C PRO A 44 5.73 -8.89 -5.45
N ARG A 45 6.04 -7.77 -4.79
CA ARG A 45 7.26 -7.64 -3.96
C ARG A 45 6.97 -7.56 -2.47
N MET A 46 5.81 -7.04 -2.11
CA MET A 46 5.41 -6.83 -0.73
C MET A 46 3.90 -6.72 -0.65
N PHE A 47 3.33 -6.89 0.53
CA PHE A 47 1.93 -6.54 0.80
C PHE A 47 1.83 -5.42 1.82
N ILE A 48 0.76 -4.64 1.71
CA ILE A 48 0.46 -3.53 2.62
C ILE A 48 0.02 -4.09 3.96
N TYR A 49 0.61 -3.57 5.03
CA TYR A 49 0.23 -3.87 6.41
C TYR A 49 -0.06 -2.59 7.16
N ILE A 50 -1.30 -2.45 7.59
CA ILE A 50 -1.84 -1.34 8.35
C ILE A 50 -2.13 -1.86 9.75
N TYR A 51 -1.63 -1.13 10.74
CA TYR A 51 -1.91 -1.39 12.15
C TYR A 51 -2.31 -0.10 12.85
N HIS A 52 -2.97 -0.26 13.99
CA HIS A 52 -3.49 0.85 14.78
C HIS A 52 -2.97 0.74 16.22
N GLU A 53 -2.32 1.80 16.69
CA GLU A 53 -1.71 1.88 18.03
C GLU A 53 -1.87 3.32 18.55
N ASP A 54 -2.29 3.47 19.79
CA ASP A 54 -2.48 4.77 20.45
C ASP A 54 -3.25 5.81 19.62
N PHE A 55 -4.41 5.42 19.07
CA PHE A 55 -5.26 6.26 18.21
C PHE A 55 -4.64 6.70 16.88
N ASN A 56 -3.47 6.16 16.51
CA ASN A 56 -2.77 6.45 15.28
C ASN A 56 -2.81 5.23 14.34
N TYR A 57 -2.94 5.51 13.04
CA TYR A 57 -2.83 4.51 11.99
C TYR A 57 -1.43 4.53 11.41
N TYR A 58 -0.82 3.36 11.34
CA TYR A 58 0.50 3.18 10.77
C TYR A 58 0.41 2.31 9.53
N ILE A 59 1.12 2.73 8.49
CA ILE A 59 1.15 2.07 7.18
C ILE A 59 2.56 1.55 7.00
N THR A 60 2.70 0.24 6.85
CA THR A 60 3.96 -0.44 6.58
C THR A 60 3.76 -1.50 5.51
N TYR A 61 4.82 -2.26 5.22
CA TYR A 61 4.80 -3.34 4.24
C TYR A 61 5.55 -4.55 4.78
N ILE A 62 5.17 -5.72 4.30
CA ILE A 62 5.89 -6.96 4.53
C ILE A 62 6.38 -7.46 3.19
N SER A 63 7.70 -7.59 3.06
CA SER A 63 8.36 -7.99 1.83
C SER A 63 8.22 -9.50 1.62
N TYR A 64 8.00 -9.91 0.37
CA TYR A 64 8.19 -11.30 -0.04
C TYR A 64 9.70 -11.57 -0.19
N HIS A 65 10.15 -12.70 0.36
CA HIS A 65 11.53 -13.17 0.24
C HIS A 65 11.94 -13.42 -1.21
#